data_AF-A0A368LHX9-F1
#
_entry.id   AF-A0A368LHX9-F1
#
_cell.length_a   1.000
_cell.length_b   1.000
_cell.length_c   1.000
_cell.angle_alpha   90.00
_cell.angle_beta   90.00
_cell.angle_gamma   90.00
#
_symmetry.space_group_name_H-M   'P 1'
#
loop_
_entity.id
_entity.type
_entity.pdbx_description
1 polymer ?
#
loop_
_entity_poly.entity_id
_entity_poly.type
_entity_poly.pdbx_seq_one_letter_code
_entity_poly.pdbx_strand_id
1 'polypeptide(L)'
;MVVRIMYRKMISIFTKMHAFFIQNNTLNRFALLSLCMMTLGASQISFAQEAEVSASVSKARLSTNEVFNLKIEYMDAAHREDFDPSTLKKDFTTGQVQYGSTRSFVNGDYSVRNEWNISLSTDKTGDVIIPSFTINGSKTAPITLHVTKDPSSPTQDDLIEFQDHLSKTILYPKEMATLTSRLLVKTDPRGLQNTKLVPPSGEGLTIDPIGQPNQYQKVINGVQTTVVEQGYHVTATAPGKHVLNPPRLTATLVSISRATGARRIIPVDVYSGPITLTVQEKPSSYTGAWLPTQSLKLQQGWQDSEGNMLNVSSGKIDAKIGQPITRILALVVKDVSAESLPDIQLTYPKTVRVYNEKPKFGQDKSGNTVMTLKQVIMPKQSGEIVLPSVNVPWWNSQTGQAQTAQVKGLTLQTSIDENAGIQSAAPTVSLNDNNANKSAQSAAVNNLAESTTGLNQTSGFWPYLTALFAFLWVLTLLLLIKQKQSKAPEIKKPKADKNAAKNHFTDAIRSKNGVKIQAEFTQWKTKHPNLSDEIKQEIQAEINDLMTSLYGANQQDYHCEALLSLIKKAEKSHKKKSPEQDGNIAKL
;
A
#
# COMPACT_ATOMS: atom_id res chain seq x y z
N MET A 1 62.72 -17.72 -109.79
CA MET A 1 63.87 -17.87 -108.86
C MET A 1 64.35 -16.51 -108.35
N VAL A 2 63.43 -15.66 -107.89
CA VAL A 2 63.71 -14.30 -107.35
C VAL A 2 62.94 -14.05 -106.03
N VAL A 3 62.08 -14.97 -105.60
CA VAL A 3 61.29 -14.85 -104.35
C VAL A 3 61.93 -15.59 -103.16
N ARG A 4 63.00 -16.38 -103.38
CA ARG A 4 63.70 -17.14 -102.31
C ARG A 4 64.95 -16.44 -101.75
N ILE A 5 65.33 -15.28 -102.31
CA ILE A 5 66.49 -14.48 -101.87
C ILE A 5 66.05 -13.26 -101.02
N MET A 6 64.79 -12.82 -101.12
CA MET A 6 64.26 -11.74 -100.26
C MET A 6 63.86 -12.21 -98.84
N TYR A 7 63.54 -13.50 -98.64
CA TYR A 7 63.19 -14.02 -97.30
C TYR A 7 64.40 -14.19 -96.37
N ARG A 8 65.61 -14.37 -96.92
CA ARG A 8 66.86 -14.47 -96.13
C ARG A 8 67.49 -13.11 -95.78
N LYS A 9 67.05 -12.00 -96.39
CA LYS A 9 67.46 -10.63 -96.02
C LYS A 9 66.58 -9.98 -94.95
N MET A 10 65.38 -10.50 -94.71
CA MET A 10 64.45 -9.95 -93.70
C MET A 10 64.69 -10.52 -92.28
N ILE A 11 65.27 -11.72 -92.16
CA ILE A 11 65.65 -12.34 -90.86
C ILE A 11 67.01 -11.84 -90.32
N SER A 12 67.83 -11.19 -91.15
CA SER A 12 69.11 -10.59 -90.72
C SER A 12 68.95 -9.18 -90.10
N ILE A 13 67.83 -8.50 -90.39
CA ILE A 13 67.53 -7.16 -89.87
C ILE A 13 66.80 -7.24 -88.52
N PHE A 14 66.05 -8.32 -88.24
CA PHE A 14 65.41 -8.53 -86.94
C PHE A 14 66.37 -9.01 -85.82
N THR A 15 67.56 -9.52 -86.15
CA THR A 15 68.55 -9.94 -85.14
C THR A 15 69.57 -8.84 -84.80
N LYS A 16 69.65 -7.76 -85.57
CA LYS A 16 70.56 -6.62 -85.30
C LYS A 16 69.91 -5.42 -84.60
N MET A 17 68.60 -5.44 -84.37
CA MET A 17 67.91 -4.46 -83.54
C MET A 17 67.84 -4.85 -82.05
N HIS A 18 68.41 -6.00 -81.67
CA HIS A 18 68.42 -6.50 -80.29
C HIS A 18 69.75 -6.32 -79.55
N ALA A 19 70.77 -5.72 -80.19
CA ALA A 19 72.12 -5.57 -79.63
C ALA A 19 72.68 -4.13 -79.71
N PHE A 20 71.82 -3.12 -79.61
CA PHE A 20 72.24 -1.71 -79.46
C PHE A 20 71.37 -0.96 -78.43
N PHE A 21 70.96 -1.66 -77.37
CA PHE A 21 70.36 -1.05 -76.18
C PHE A 21 71.01 -1.59 -74.91
N ILE A 22 72.34 -1.69 -74.92
CA ILE A 22 73.16 -2.09 -73.77
C ILE A 22 74.32 -1.09 -73.68
N GLN A 23 74.00 0.13 -73.28
CA GLN A 23 74.91 1.02 -72.56
C GLN A 23 74.03 2.08 -71.86
N ASN A 24 74.24 2.24 -70.56
CA ASN A 24 73.55 3.16 -69.64
C ASN A 24 72.13 2.81 -69.18
N ASN A 25 71.89 1.60 -68.63
CA ASN A 25 70.63 1.35 -67.92
C ASN A 25 70.69 0.44 -66.67
N THR A 26 71.84 0.35 -66.01
CA THR A 26 71.96 -0.35 -64.72
C THR A 26 71.80 0.59 -63.53
N LEU A 27 72.16 1.87 -63.67
CA LEU A 27 72.00 2.86 -62.59
C LEU A 27 70.53 3.28 -62.37
N ASN A 28 69.76 3.46 -63.45
CA ASN A 28 68.32 3.82 -63.35
C ASN A 28 67.43 2.65 -62.93
N ARG A 29 67.82 1.40 -63.18
CA ARG A 29 67.05 0.22 -62.75
C ARG A 29 67.21 -0.09 -61.27
N PHE A 30 68.39 0.13 -60.69
CA PHE A 30 68.58 0.05 -59.23
C PHE A 30 67.94 1.23 -58.51
N ALA A 31 67.96 2.44 -59.08
CA ALA A 31 67.26 3.59 -58.51
C ALA A 31 65.73 3.42 -58.53
N LEU A 32 65.14 2.87 -59.60
CA LEU A 32 63.70 2.59 -59.66
C LEU A 32 63.27 1.41 -58.78
N LEU A 33 64.10 0.37 -58.63
CA LEU A 33 63.80 -0.72 -57.70
C LEU A 33 63.96 -0.29 -56.24
N SER A 34 64.95 0.55 -55.94
CA SER A 34 65.13 1.16 -54.61
C SER A 34 63.99 2.12 -54.28
N LEU A 35 63.54 2.94 -55.24
CA LEU A 35 62.40 3.84 -55.05
C LEU A 35 61.09 3.06 -54.86
N CYS A 36 60.89 1.95 -55.58
CA CYS A 36 59.69 1.11 -55.46
C CYS A 36 59.67 0.28 -54.14
N MET A 37 60.83 -0.19 -53.67
CA MET A 37 60.95 -0.84 -52.34
C MET A 37 60.80 0.16 -51.19
N MET A 38 61.23 1.41 -51.38
CA MET A 38 61.09 2.49 -50.40
C MET A 38 59.65 3.02 -50.33
N THR A 39 58.88 2.95 -51.42
CA THR A 39 57.43 3.24 -51.42
C THR A 39 56.57 2.09 -50.89
N LEU A 40 57.00 0.83 -51.01
CA LEU A 40 56.29 -0.33 -50.42
C LEU A 40 56.55 -0.52 -48.92
N GLY A 41 57.69 -0.01 -48.39
CA GLY A 41 57.97 -0.01 -46.95
C GLY A 41 57.23 1.07 -46.15
N ALA A 42 56.68 2.09 -46.82
CA ALA A 42 56.00 3.23 -46.18
C ALA A 42 54.48 3.04 -46.02
N SER A 43 53.88 1.97 -46.55
CA SER A 43 52.41 1.80 -46.57
C SER A 43 51.86 0.84 -45.50
N GLN A 44 52.64 0.47 -44.49
CA GLN A 44 52.22 -0.48 -43.44
C GLN A 44 52.64 -0.01 -42.04
N ILE A 45 52.35 1.25 -41.71
CA ILE A 45 52.27 1.65 -40.29
C ILE A 45 51.03 2.54 -40.10
N SER A 46 49.85 1.95 -40.30
CA SER A 46 48.67 2.44 -39.60
C SER A 46 48.86 2.08 -38.13
N PHE A 47 49.48 2.97 -37.36
CA PHE A 47 49.30 2.95 -35.92
C PHE A 47 47.81 3.15 -35.68
N ALA A 48 47.10 2.08 -35.34
CA ALA A 48 45.80 2.23 -34.71
C ALA A 48 46.07 2.98 -33.40
N GLN A 49 45.78 4.28 -33.35
CA GLN A 49 45.60 4.96 -32.07
C GLN A 49 44.44 4.23 -31.40
N GLU A 50 44.77 3.44 -30.38
CA GLU A 50 43.78 2.88 -29.47
C GLU A 50 42.97 4.07 -28.96
N ALA A 51 41.67 4.06 -29.26
CA ALA A 51 40.81 5.18 -28.93
C ALA A 51 40.90 5.40 -27.42
N GLU A 52 41.41 6.57 -27.02
CA GLU A 52 41.63 6.92 -25.61
C GLU A 52 40.34 6.77 -24.79
N VAL A 53 39.19 7.02 -25.43
CA VAL A 53 37.86 6.71 -24.90
C VAL A 53 37.03 5.91 -25.91
N SER A 54 36.28 4.93 -25.43
CA SER A 54 35.33 4.16 -26.24
C SER A 54 34.02 3.95 -25.50
N ALA A 55 32.92 3.82 -26.26
CA ALA A 55 31.62 3.44 -25.74
C ALA A 55 31.14 2.19 -26.49
N SER A 56 30.56 1.24 -25.76
CA SER A 56 30.05 -0.02 -26.30
C SER A 56 28.77 -0.43 -25.59
N VAL A 57 27.92 -1.19 -26.28
CA VAL A 57 26.68 -1.72 -25.71
C VAL A 57 26.68 -3.24 -25.77
N SER A 58 26.03 -3.88 -24.80
CA SER A 58 25.89 -5.34 -24.79
C SER A 58 25.08 -5.86 -25.99
N LYS A 59 24.16 -5.05 -26.53
CA LYS A 59 23.37 -5.34 -27.75
C LYS A 59 22.98 -4.05 -28.46
N ALA A 60 23.06 -4.02 -29.79
CA ALA A 60 22.62 -2.91 -30.62
C ALA A 60 21.20 -3.09 -31.20
N ARG A 61 20.65 -4.31 -31.14
CA ARG A 61 19.27 -4.63 -31.51
C ARG A 61 18.56 -5.20 -30.28
N LEU A 62 17.46 -4.59 -29.88
CA LEU A 62 16.74 -4.94 -28.66
C LEU A 62 15.23 -4.73 -28.83
N SER A 63 14.45 -5.38 -27.97
CA SER A 63 13.03 -5.07 -27.87
C SER A 63 12.77 -3.87 -26.95
N THR A 64 11.63 -3.21 -27.13
CA THR A 64 11.16 -2.16 -26.19
C THR A 64 11.19 -2.68 -24.74
N ASN A 65 11.61 -1.81 -23.81
CA ASN A 65 11.77 -2.07 -22.38
C ASN A 65 12.81 -3.15 -22.01
N GLU A 66 13.56 -3.72 -22.97
CA GLU A 66 14.66 -4.63 -22.69
C GLU A 66 15.84 -3.89 -22.04
N VAL A 67 16.40 -4.48 -20.99
CA VAL A 67 17.57 -3.95 -20.30
C VAL A 67 18.84 -4.37 -21.04
N PHE A 68 19.70 -3.40 -21.35
CA PHE A 68 21.03 -3.61 -21.91
C PHE A 68 22.07 -2.80 -21.12
N ASN A 69 23.35 -3.14 -21.26
CA ASN A 69 24.43 -2.42 -20.58
C ASN A 69 25.17 -1.53 -21.58
N LEU A 70 25.36 -0.27 -21.22
CA LEU A 70 26.32 0.64 -21.83
C LEU A 70 27.61 0.61 -21.00
N LYS A 71 28.73 0.38 -21.67
CA LYS A 71 30.07 0.40 -21.11
C LYS A 71 30.88 1.52 -21.76
N ILE A 72 31.45 2.40 -20.96
CA ILE A 72 32.39 3.43 -21.38
C ILE A 72 33.75 3.06 -20.82
N GLU A 73 34.77 3.04 -21.68
CA GLU A 73 36.13 2.64 -21.33
C GLU A 73 37.09 3.79 -21.68
N TYR A 74 37.96 4.17 -20.75
CA TYR A 74 38.94 5.24 -20.90
C TYR A 74 40.34 4.77 -20.47
N MET A 75 41.35 4.99 -21.32
CA MET A 75 42.71 4.47 -21.20
C MET A 75 43.71 5.47 -20.57
N ASP A 76 43.26 6.29 -19.63
CA ASP A 76 44.12 7.15 -18.82
C ASP A 76 43.44 7.43 -17.46
N ALA A 77 44.08 8.17 -16.56
CA ALA A 77 43.55 8.55 -15.26
C ALA A 77 42.23 9.33 -15.39
N ALA A 78 41.20 8.82 -14.71
CA ALA A 78 39.89 9.44 -14.58
C ALA A 78 39.31 9.17 -13.19
N HIS A 79 38.22 9.85 -12.88
CA HIS A 79 37.43 9.69 -11.67
C HIS A 79 35.98 9.36 -12.04
N ARG A 80 35.24 8.74 -11.12
CA ARG A 80 33.84 8.37 -11.32
C ARG A 80 32.98 9.51 -11.88
N GLU A 81 33.24 10.74 -11.43
CA GLU A 81 32.45 11.94 -11.75
C GLU A 81 32.72 12.49 -13.16
N ASP A 82 33.76 12.01 -13.85
CA ASP A 82 34.12 12.48 -15.21
C ASP A 82 33.09 12.01 -16.26
N PHE A 83 32.26 11.03 -15.94
CA PHE A 83 31.12 10.61 -16.76
C PHE A 83 29.80 11.16 -16.20
N ASP A 84 29.14 12.02 -16.96
CA ASP A 84 27.79 12.49 -16.68
C ASP A 84 26.73 11.73 -17.50
N PRO A 85 25.89 10.86 -16.87
CA PRO A 85 24.81 10.15 -17.55
C PRO A 85 23.54 11.00 -17.73
N SER A 86 23.51 12.28 -17.32
CA SER A 86 22.29 13.10 -17.32
C SER A 86 21.60 13.19 -18.69
N THR A 87 22.38 13.23 -19.76
CA THR A 87 21.90 13.29 -21.15
C THR A 87 21.11 12.04 -21.57
N LEU A 88 21.36 10.89 -20.94
CA LEU A 88 20.65 9.63 -21.23
C LEU A 88 19.19 9.65 -20.74
N LYS A 89 18.87 10.42 -19.69
CA LYS A 89 17.55 10.40 -19.04
C LYS A 89 16.40 10.87 -19.95
N LYS A 90 16.72 11.54 -21.06
CA LYS A 90 15.73 12.01 -22.04
C LYS A 90 15.09 10.85 -22.80
N ASP A 91 15.88 9.84 -23.15
CA ASP A 91 15.49 8.76 -24.06
C ASP A 91 15.59 7.38 -23.41
N PHE A 92 16.20 7.29 -22.23
CA PHE A 92 16.46 6.05 -21.52
C PHE A 92 16.11 6.14 -20.04
N THR A 93 15.56 5.05 -19.51
CA THR A 93 15.54 4.79 -18.06
C THR A 93 16.93 4.31 -17.65
N THR A 94 17.57 5.04 -16.75
CA THR A 94 18.96 4.81 -16.33
C THR A 94 19.06 4.09 -15.00
N GLY A 95 19.87 3.02 -14.96
CA GLY A 95 20.29 2.38 -13.71
C GLY A 95 21.38 3.16 -12.96
N GLN A 96 21.93 2.53 -11.93
CA GLN A 96 23.08 3.07 -11.18
C GLN A 96 24.37 2.97 -12.04
N VAL A 97 25.17 4.03 -12.03
CA VAL A 97 26.51 4.01 -12.64
C VAL A 97 27.48 3.28 -11.73
N GLN A 98 28.06 2.20 -12.26
CA GLN A 98 29.13 1.42 -11.64
C GLN A 98 30.46 1.86 -12.25
N TYR A 99 31.43 2.21 -11.41
CA TYR A 99 32.74 2.69 -11.83
C TYR A 99 33.84 1.76 -11.32
N GLY A 100 34.78 1.41 -12.20
CA GLY A 100 35.95 0.60 -11.87
C GLY A 100 37.21 1.18 -12.49
N SER A 101 38.33 1.06 -11.79
CA SER A 101 39.66 1.47 -12.26
C SER A 101 40.64 0.30 -12.08
N THR A 102 41.29 -0.09 -13.17
CA THR A 102 42.31 -1.14 -13.16
C THR A 102 43.64 -0.52 -13.56
N ARG A 103 44.68 -0.82 -12.79
CA ARG A 103 46.06 -0.40 -13.08
C ARG A 103 46.87 -1.63 -13.44
N SER A 104 47.54 -1.60 -14.57
CA SER A 104 48.42 -2.66 -15.02
C SER A 104 49.85 -2.13 -15.14
N PHE A 105 50.80 -2.98 -14.80
CA PHE A 105 52.22 -2.70 -14.96
C PHE A 105 52.85 -3.92 -15.63
N VAL A 106 53.19 -3.80 -16.91
CA VAL A 106 53.73 -4.90 -17.72
C VAL A 106 55.01 -4.42 -18.39
N ASN A 107 56.13 -5.11 -18.15
CA ASN A 107 57.44 -4.81 -18.75
C ASN A 107 57.94 -3.35 -18.58
N GLY A 108 57.55 -2.66 -17.51
CA GLY A 108 57.94 -1.27 -17.28
C GLY A 108 56.90 -0.24 -17.75
N ASP A 109 55.91 -0.66 -18.56
CA ASP A 109 54.84 0.20 -19.03
C ASP A 109 53.68 0.21 -18.03
N TYR A 110 53.30 1.42 -17.62
CA TYR A 110 52.18 1.67 -16.73
C TYR A 110 50.94 2.03 -17.55
N SER A 111 49.85 1.29 -17.39
CA SER A 111 48.56 1.60 -18.02
C SER A 111 47.43 1.65 -17.00
N VAL A 112 46.51 2.60 -17.19
CA VAL A 112 45.30 2.77 -16.37
C VAL A 112 44.09 2.59 -17.27
N ARG A 113 43.14 1.78 -16.82
CA ARG A 113 41.87 1.56 -17.49
C ARG A 113 40.73 1.91 -16.55
N ASN A 114 39.94 2.91 -16.93
CA ASN A 114 38.74 3.32 -16.22
C ASN A 114 37.50 2.88 -17.00
N GLU A 115 36.53 2.33 -16.29
CA GLU A 115 35.33 1.74 -16.86
C GLU A 115 34.08 2.23 -16.11
N TRP A 116 33.09 2.73 -16.86
CA TRP A 116 31.75 2.99 -16.36
C TRP A 116 30.78 2.02 -17.00
N ASN A 117 30.01 1.32 -16.16
CA ASN A 117 28.92 0.46 -16.59
C ASN A 117 27.59 1.03 -16.11
N ILE A 118 26.60 1.08 -17.01
CA ILE A 118 25.25 1.52 -16.71
C ILE A 118 24.24 0.63 -17.43
N SER A 119 23.27 0.11 -16.69
CA SER A 119 22.11 -0.57 -17.28
C SER A 119 21.10 0.46 -17.78
N LEU A 120 20.63 0.30 -19.01
CA LEU A 120 19.69 1.18 -19.68
C LEU A 120 18.51 0.38 -20.22
N SER A 121 17.34 1.02 -20.31
CA SER A 121 16.20 0.55 -21.09
C SER A 121 15.49 1.74 -21.73
N THR A 122 14.76 1.51 -22.82
CA THR A 122 13.97 2.55 -23.50
C THR A 122 12.59 2.01 -23.88
N ASP A 123 11.59 2.86 -23.76
CA ASP A 123 10.20 2.60 -24.17
C ASP A 123 9.95 3.03 -25.63
N LYS A 124 10.93 3.67 -26.27
CA LYS A 124 10.86 4.12 -27.67
C LYS A 124 11.05 2.96 -28.65
N THR A 125 10.58 3.16 -29.87
CA THR A 125 10.73 2.23 -30.99
C THR A 125 11.44 2.92 -32.16
N GLY A 126 12.06 2.13 -33.03
CA GLY A 126 12.87 2.61 -34.15
C GLY A 126 14.33 2.83 -33.78
N ASP A 127 14.98 3.75 -34.49
CA ASP A 127 16.39 4.06 -34.29
C ASP A 127 16.55 5.07 -33.16
N VAL A 128 17.14 4.62 -32.04
CA VAL A 128 17.38 5.43 -30.84
C VAL A 128 18.88 5.63 -30.67
N ILE A 129 19.34 6.86 -30.48
CA ILE A 129 20.76 7.20 -30.43
C ILE A 129 21.22 7.39 -28.98
N ILE A 130 22.27 6.68 -28.60
CA ILE A 130 23.09 7.03 -27.43
C ILE A 130 24.04 8.15 -27.85
N PRO A 131 24.01 9.33 -27.18
CA PRO A 131 24.82 10.47 -27.57
C PRO A 131 26.32 10.20 -27.37
N SER A 132 27.14 11.03 -28.01
CA SER A 132 28.58 11.10 -27.72
C SER A 132 28.82 11.68 -26.33
N PHE A 133 29.73 11.09 -25.57
CA PHE A 133 30.17 11.57 -24.25
C PHE A 133 31.58 12.11 -24.32
N THR A 134 31.89 13.13 -23.52
CA THR A 134 33.25 13.67 -23.39
C THR A 134 33.81 13.29 -22.04
N ILE A 135 34.95 12.59 -22.02
CA ILE A 135 35.70 12.20 -20.81
C ILE A 135 37.10 12.83 -20.95
N ASN A 136 37.45 13.74 -20.04
CA ASN A 136 38.75 14.42 -20.01
C ASN A 136 39.22 15.00 -21.37
N GLY A 137 38.28 15.50 -22.17
CA GLY A 137 38.54 16.11 -23.49
C GLY A 137 38.41 15.15 -24.67
N SER A 138 38.43 13.83 -24.43
CA SER A 138 38.25 12.80 -25.44
C SER A 138 36.77 12.41 -25.60
N LYS A 139 36.33 12.17 -26.85
CA LYS A 139 34.91 11.94 -27.19
C LYS A 139 34.63 10.52 -27.66
N THR A 140 33.55 9.93 -27.15
CA THR A 140 33.06 8.64 -27.65
C THR A 140 32.30 8.82 -28.97
N ALA A 141 32.27 7.79 -29.81
CA ALA A 141 31.32 7.76 -30.92
C ALA A 141 29.87 7.61 -30.40
N PRO A 142 28.87 8.25 -31.02
CA PRO A 142 27.46 7.95 -30.73
C PRO A 142 27.11 6.53 -31.19
N ILE A 143 26.16 5.88 -30.52
CA ILE A 143 25.75 4.50 -30.82
C ILE A 143 24.27 4.49 -31.23
N THR A 144 23.99 4.01 -32.42
CA THR A 144 22.60 3.80 -32.90
C THR A 144 22.10 2.44 -32.45
N LEU A 145 20.95 2.42 -31.78
CA LEU A 145 20.23 1.24 -31.37
C LEU A 145 19.01 1.04 -32.28
N HIS A 146 18.76 -0.20 -32.70
CA HIS A 146 17.54 -0.57 -33.41
C HIS A 146 16.57 -1.23 -32.45
N VAL A 147 15.53 -0.50 -32.03
CA VAL A 147 14.57 -0.94 -31.02
C VAL A 147 13.26 -1.35 -31.69
N THR A 148 12.89 -2.62 -31.58
CA THR A 148 11.63 -3.11 -32.16
C THR A 148 10.59 -3.39 -31.09
N LYS A 149 9.31 -3.15 -31.41
CA LYS A 149 8.22 -3.60 -30.55
C LYS A 149 8.01 -5.08 -30.80
N ASP A 150 8.13 -5.89 -29.75
CA ASP A 150 7.76 -7.30 -29.80
C ASP A 150 6.23 -7.40 -29.73
N PRO A 151 5.55 -7.86 -30.80
CA PRO A 151 4.08 -7.93 -30.83
C PRO A 151 3.52 -8.96 -29.84
N SER A 152 4.33 -9.89 -29.36
CA SER A 152 3.94 -10.86 -28.33
C SER A 152 4.15 -10.34 -26.90
N SER A 153 4.74 -9.16 -26.73
CA SER A 153 4.93 -8.57 -25.41
C SER A 153 3.64 -7.91 -24.92
N PRO A 154 3.19 -8.24 -23.69
CA PRO A 154 1.97 -7.66 -23.12
C PRO A 154 2.15 -6.16 -22.93
N THR A 155 1.08 -5.41 -23.22
CA THR A 155 0.99 -3.98 -22.97
C THR A 155 0.77 -3.71 -21.49
N GLN A 156 0.82 -2.44 -21.08
CA GLN A 156 0.56 -2.07 -19.69
C GLN A 156 -0.82 -2.54 -19.21
N ASP A 157 -1.85 -2.32 -20.01
CA ASP A 157 -3.25 -2.66 -19.68
C ASP A 157 -3.49 -4.18 -19.63
N ASP A 158 -2.69 -4.95 -20.36
CA ASP A 158 -2.68 -6.42 -20.27
C ASP A 158 -2.14 -6.92 -18.93
N LEU A 159 -1.32 -6.12 -18.25
CA LEU A 159 -0.61 -6.48 -17.03
C LEU A 159 -1.29 -5.93 -15.79
N ILE A 160 -1.71 -4.67 -15.83
CA ILE A 160 -2.28 -3.97 -14.69
C ILE A 160 -3.35 -3.01 -15.18
N GLU A 161 -4.54 -3.05 -14.58
CA GLU A 161 -5.63 -2.15 -14.92
C GLU A 161 -6.44 -1.75 -13.68
N PHE A 162 -7.08 -0.59 -13.75
CA PHE A 162 -8.14 -0.21 -12.81
C PHE A 162 -9.50 -0.50 -13.43
N GLN A 163 -10.37 -1.11 -12.64
CA GLN A 163 -11.80 -1.21 -12.92
C GLN A 163 -12.56 -0.44 -11.84
N ASP A 164 -12.93 0.78 -12.18
CA ASP A 164 -13.65 1.67 -11.27
C ASP A 164 -15.14 1.72 -11.64
N HIS A 165 -15.98 1.62 -10.62
CA HIS A 165 -17.43 1.70 -10.76
C HIS A 165 -18.00 2.66 -9.73
N LEU A 166 -18.71 3.69 -10.20
CA LEU A 166 -19.44 4.61 -9.34
C LEU A 166 -20.93 4.22 -9.33
N SER A 167 -21.51 4.10 -8.14
CA SER A 167 -22.91 3.65 -7.99
C SER A 167 -23.94 4.57 -8.66
N LYS A 168 -23.63 5.87 -8.77
CA LYS A 168 -24.43 6.88 -9.49
C LYS A 168 -23.61 8.11 -9.83
N THR A 169 -23.93 8.74 -10.95
CA THR A 169 -23.26 9.95 -11.46
C THR A 169 -24.09 11.22 -11.25
N ILE A 170 -25.36 11.10 -10.86
CA ILE A 170 -26.25 12.21 -10.54
C ILE A 170 -26.56 12.15 -9.05
N LEU A 171 -26.31 13.25 -8.34
CA LEU A 171 -26.50 13.39 -6.90
C LEU A 171 -27.34 14.61 -6.56
N TYR A 172 -27.80 14.66 -5.32
CA TYR A 172 -28.22 15.87 -4.64
C TYR A 172 -27.23 16.24 -3.52
N PRO A 173 -27.25 17.49 -3.00
CA PRO A 173 -26.40 17.88 -1.87
C PRO A 173 -26.70 17.01 -0.66
N LYS A 174 -25.66 16.55 0.05
CA LYS A 174 -25.71 15.57 1.16
C LYS A 174 -26.06 14.12 0.77
N GLU A 175 -26.29 13.84 -0.51
CA GLU A 175 -26.38 12.46 -0.99
C GLU A 175 -24.97 11.91 -1.26
N MET A 176 -24.78 10.62 -1.03
CA MET A 176 -23.51 9.93 -1.23
C MET A 176 -23.58 9.02 -2.46
N ALA A 177 -22.49 8.88 -3.21
CA ALA A 177 -22.26 7.76 -4.12
C ALA A 177 -21.18 6.84 -3.55
N THR A 178 -21.17 5.59 -3.99
CA THR A 178 -20.11 4.64 -3.65
C THR A 178 -19.24 4.40 -4.87
N LEU A 179 -17.96 4.73 -4.77
CA LEU A 179 -16.94 4.35 -5.75
C LEU A 179 -16.32 3.02 -5.31
N THR A 180 -16.50 1.97 -6.10
CA THR A 180 -15.76 0.71 -5.96
C THR A 180 -14.59 0.74 -6.93
N SER A 181 -13.38 0.79 -6.41
CA SER A 181 -12.15 0.73 -7.20
C SER A 181 -11.52 -0.66 -7.09
N ARG A 182 -11.22 -1.28 -8.24
CA ARG A 182 -10.52 -2.56 -8.31
C ARG A 182 -9.23 -2.41 -9.10
N LEU A 183 -8.10 -2.59 -8.44
CA LEU A 183 -6.81 -2.74 -9.10
C LEU A 183 -6.60 -4.22 -9.43
N LEU A 184 -6.52 -4.54 -10.71
CA LEU A 184 -6.24 -5.88 -11.22
C LEU A 184 -4.78 -5.96 -11.61
N VAL A 185 -4.01 -6.81 -10.93
CA VAL A 185 -2.61 -7.10 -11.24
C VAL A 185 -2.55 -8.50 -11.84
N LYS A 186 -2.49 -8.59 -13.18
CA LYS A 186 -2.47 -9.81 -14.01
C LYS A 186 -1.04 -10.37 -14.20
N THR A 187 -0.10 -9.88 -13.40
CA THR A 187 1.32 -10.27 -13.40
C THR A 187 1.77 -10.60 -11.97
N ASP A 188 3.00 -11.06 -11.80
CA ASP A 188 3.59 -11.31 -10.48
C ASP A 188 3.78 -9.96 -9.73
N PRO A 189 3.04 -9.72 -8.63
CA PRO A 189 3.17 -8.47 -7.89
C PRO A 189 4.56 -8.24 -7.30
N ARG A 190 5.39 -9.29 -7.15
CA ARG A 190 6.78 -9.17 -6.67
C ARG A 190 7.68 -8.41 -7.65
N GLY A 191 7.28 -8.34 -8.92
CA GLY A 191 7.97 -7.54 -9.93
C GLY A 191 7.70 -6.05 -9.80
N LEU A 192 6.68 -5.62 -9.05
CA LEU A 192 6.36 -4.21 -8.85
C LEU A 192 7.30 -3.58 -7.82
N GLN A 193 8.02 -2.56 -8.26
CA GLN A 193 8.96 -1.76 -7.47
C GLN A 193 8.53 -0.30 -7.50
N ASN A 194 8.95 0.47 -6.50
CA ASN A 194 8.66 1.91 -6.39
C ASN A 194 7.15 2.24 -6.50
N THR A 195 6.32 1.35 -5.97
CA THR A 195 4.87 1.43 -6.07
C THR A 195 4.32 2.62 -5.28
N LYS A 196 3.57 3.49 -5.96
CA LYS A 196 2.86 4.60 -5.36
C LYS A 196 1.41 4.57 -5.84
N LEU A 197 0.48 4.43 -4.90
CA LEU A 197 -0.95 4.49 -5.13
C LEU A 197 -1.48 5.83 -4.63
N VAL A 198 -2.02 6.64 -5.53
CA VAL A 198 -2.67 7.91 -5.21
C VAL A 198 -4.17 7.65 -5.04
N PRO A 199 -4.78 8.05 -3.91
CA PRO A 199 -6.21 7.88 -3.67
C PRO A 199 -7.06 8.74 -4.62
N PRO A 200 -8.36 8.46 -4.75
CA PRO A 200 -9.26 9.26 -5.57
C PRO A 200 -9.41 10.67 -4.99
N SER A 201 -9.63 11.66 -5.85
CA SER A 201 -9.71 13.08 -5.47
C SER A 201 -10.61 13.86 -6.41
N GLY A 202 -11.10 15.03 -5.99
CA GLY A 202 -11.86 15.92 -6.86
C GLY A 202 -12.21 17.23 -6.16
N GLU A 203 -12.27 18.33 -6.92
CA GLU A 203 -12.61 19.64 -6.38
C GLU A 203 -14.08 19.71 -5.95
N GLY A 204 -14.33 20.19 -4.73
CA GLY A 204 -15.67 20.25 -4.14
C GLY A 204 -16.26 18.90 -3.71
N LEU A 205 -15.48 17.81 -3.83
CA LEU A 205 -15.84 16.47 -3.40
C LEU A 205 -15.17 16.10 -2.07
N THR A 206 -15.91 15.44 -1.20
CA THR A 206 -15.38 14.74 -0.02
C THR A 206 -15.40 13.25 -0.31
N ILE A 207 -14.24 12.61 -0.20
CA ILE A 207 -14.04 11.21 -0.59
C ILE A 207 -13.38 10.46 0.57
N ASP A 208 -14.15 9.58 1.22
CA ASP A 208 -13.72 8.85 2.40
C ASP A 208 -13.66 7.34 2.11
N PRO A 209 -12.59 6.63 2.52
CA PRO A 209 -12.49 5.19 2.31
C PRO A 209 -13.50 4.41 3.17
N ILE A 210 -14.07 3.37 2.59
CA ILE A 210 -14.98 2.43 3.27
C ILE A 210 -14.15 1.25 3.76
N GLY A 211 -13.85 1.23 5.05
CA GLY A 211 -13.07 0.16 5.66
C GLY A 211 -11.66 0.02 5.10
N GLN A 212 -11.07 -1.17 5.26
CA GLN A 212 -9.75 -1.50 4.73
C GLN A 212 -9.84 -2.13 3.33
N PRO A 213 -8.79 -2.00 2.50
CA PRO A 213 -8.77 -2.65 1.19
C PRO A 213 -8.89 -4.18 1.32
N ASN A 214 -9.66 -4.80 0.45
CA ASN A 214 -9.78 -6.25 0.36
C ASN A 214 -8.87 -6.77 -0.76
N GLN A 215 -7.95 -7.68 -0.44
CA GLN A 215 -7.03 -8.27 -1.41
C GLN A 215 -7.26 -9.77 -1.54
N TYR A 216 -7.45 -10.25 -2.78
CA TYR A 216 -7.67 -11.66 -3.06
C TYR A 216 -7.16 -12.07 -4.44
N GLN A 217 -7.05 -13.37 -4.68
CA GLN A 217 -6.68 -13.94 -5.98
C GLN A 217 -7.94 -14.33 -6.75
N LYS A 218 -7.98 -14.03 -8.06
CA LYS A 218 -9.07 -14.42 -8.95
C LYS A 218 -8.52 -14.80 -10.32
N VAL A 219 -9.09 -15.84 -10.96
CA VAL A 219 -8.79 -16.15 -12.36
C VAL A 219 -9.70 -15.32 -13.25
N ILE A 220 -9.12 -14.50 -14.13
CA ILE A 220 -9.82 -13.65 -15.09
C ILE A 220 -9.30 -13.99 -16.48
N ASN A 221 -10.18 -14.45 -17.38
CA ASN A 221 -9.81 -14.89 -18.73
C ASN A 221 -8.66 -15.92 -18.74
N GLY A 222 -8.64 -16.85 -17.77
CA GLY A 222 -7.59 -17.86 -17.64
C GLY A 222 -6.29 -17.37 -17.00
N VAL A 223 -6.18 -16.08 -16.63
CA VAL A 223 -5.00 -15.49 -15.98
C VAL A 223 -5.24 -15.31 -14.48
N GLN A 224 -4.34 -15.85 -13.66
CA GLN A 224 -4.35 -15.61 -12.22
C GLN A 224 -4.04 -14.13 -11.95
N THR A 225 -4.99 -13.44 -11.33
CA THR A 225 -4.97 -11.99 -11.10
C THR A 225 -5.06 -11.71 -9.61
N THR A 226 -4.17 -10.87 -9.10
CA THR A 226 -4.32 -10.28 -7.77
C THR A 226 -5.27 -9.10 -7.88
N VAL A 227 -6.38 -9.13 -7.14
CA VAL A 227 -7.35 -8.04 -7.10
C VAL A 227 -7.21 -7.33 -5.77
N VAL A 228 -7.04 -6.01 -5.80
CA VAL A 228 -7.14 -5.13 -4.63
C VAL A 228 -8.38 -4.27 -4.81
N GLU A 229 -9.39 -4.49 -3.99
CA GLU A 229 -10.67 -3.78 -4.01
C GLU A 229 -10.76 -2.80 -2.84
N GLN A 230 -11.09 -1.54 -3.12
CA GLN A 230 -11.35 -0.50 -2.11
C GLN A 230 -12.62 0.27 -2.47
N GLY A 231 -13.53 0.39 -1.49
CA GLY A 231 -14.71 1.24 -1.58
C GLY A 231 -14.45 2.65 -1.07
N TYR A 232 -15.13 3.65 -1.61
CA TYR A 232 -15.10 5.03 -1.13
C TYR A 232 -16.51 5.63 -1.12
N HIS A 233 -16.85 6.39 -0.09
CA HIS A 233 -18.00 7.29 -0.10
C HIS A 233 -17.60 8.59 -0.78
N VAL A 234 -18.35 8.99 -1.80
CA VAL A 234 -18.17 10.23 -2.56
C VAL A 234 -19.36 11.12 -2.30
N THR A 235 -19.11 12.31 -1.74
CA THR A 235 -20.13 13.34 -1.51
C THR A 235 -19.72 14.65 -2.15
N ALA A 236 -20.71 15.43 -2.55
CA ALA A 236 -20.48 16.79 -3.05
C ALA A 236 -21.08 17.82 -2.09
N THR A 237 -20.33 18.89 -1.88
CA THR A 237 -20.70 19.96 -0.95
C THR A 237 -21.62 21.02 -1.58
N ALA A 238 -21.53 21.19 -2.91
CA ALA A 238 -22.30 22.19 -3.65
C ALA A 238 -22.97 21.57 -4.90
N PRO A 239 -24.06 22.18 -5.41
CA PRO A 239 -24.60 21.86 -6.72
C PRO A 239 -23.62 22.21 -7.86
N GLY A 240 -23.72 21.50 -8.98
CA GLY A 240 -22.91 21.74 -10.17
C GLY A 240 -22.29 20.48 -10.76
N LYS A 241 -21.37 20.67 -11.71
CA LYS A 241 -20.57 19.58 -12.28
C LYS A 241 -19.26 19.46 -11.53
N HIS A 242 -18.94 18.27 -11.06
CA HIS A 242 -17.70 17.93 -10.38
C HIS A 242 -16.97 16.84 -11.14
N VAL A 243 -15.64 16.85 -11.05
CA VAL A 243 -14.79 15.83 -11.66
C VAL A 243 -14.19 14.98 -10.54
N LEU A 244 -14.52 13.69 -10.57
CA LEU A 244 -13.92 12.67 -9.72
C LEU A 244 -12.73 12.06 -10.46
N ASN A 245 -11.53 12.37 -9.99
CA ASN A 245 -10.32 11.69 -10.43
C ASN A 245 -10.23 10.35 -9.68
N PRO A 246 -10.21 9.21 -10.39
CA PRO A 246 -10.09 7.89 -9.77
C PRO A 246 -8.70 7.69 -9.15
N PRO A 247 -8.48 6.57 -8.43
CA PRO A 247 -7.16 6.19 -7.97
C PRO A 247 -6.18 6.02 -9.14
N ARG A 248 -4.90 6.31 -8.88
CA ARG A 248 -3.82 6.18 -9.87
C ARG A 248 -2.66 5.42 -9.29
N LEU A 249 -2.16 4.43 -10.01
CA LEU A 249 -0.99 3.65 -9.63
C LEU A 249 0.18 4.00 -10.52
N THR A 250 1.26 4.46 -9.93
CA THR A 250 2.57 4.59 -10.58
C THR A 250 3.53 3.59 -9.99
N ALA A 251 4.23 2.81 -10.82
CA ALA A 251 5.21 1.83 -10.38
C ALA A 251 6.23 1.51 -11.48
N THR A 252 7.20 0.66 -11.16
CA THR A 252 8.11 0.06 -12.13
C THR A 252 7.94 -1.45 -12.07
N LEU A 253 7.55 -2.08 -13.19
CA LEU A 253 7.43 -3.52 -13.29
C LEU A 253 8.71 -4.12 -13.85
N VAL A 254 9.38 -4.94 -13.04
CA VAL A 254 10.52 -5.76 -13.47
C VAL A 254 10.01 -7.14 -13.85
N SER A 255 10.22 -7.52 -15.11
CA SER A 255 9.83 -8.83 -15.64
C SER A 255 10.97 -9.48 -16.40
N ILE A 256 10.89 -10.79 -16.58
CA ILE A 256 11.82 -11.55 -17.41
C ILE A 256 11.02 -12.10 -18.58
N SER A 257 11.44 -11.75 -19.80
CA SER A 257 10.86 -12.30 -21.03
C SER A 257 11.02 -13.82 -21.03
N ARG A 258 9.92 -14.55 -21.09
CA ARG A 258 9.97 -16.02 -21.20
C ARG A 258 10.57 -16.49 -22.53
N ALA A 259 10.39 -15.71 -23.60
CA ALA A 259 10.86 -16.05 -24.93
C ALA A 259 12.37 -15.82 -25.10
N THR A 260 12.90 -14.73 -24.53
CA THR A 260 14.31 -14.32 -24.75
C THR A 260 15.18 -14.40 -23.50
N GLY A 261 14.61 -14.68 -22.33
CA GLY A 261 15.30 -14.60 -21.04
C GLY A 261 15.71 -13.19 -20.64
N ALA A 262 15.40 -12.17 -21.46
CA ALA A 262 15.85 -10.82 -21.23
C ALA A 262 15.06 -10.13 -20.11
N ARG A 263 15.77 -9.43 -19.23
CA ARG A 263 15.15 -8.59 -18.19
C ARG A 263 14.51 -7.38 -18.85
N ARG A 264 13.29 -7.06 -18.46
CA ARG A 264 12.52 -5.91 -18.91
C ARG A 264 12.13 -5.02 -17.73
N ILE A 265 12.20 -3.71 -17.94
CA ILE A 265 11.76 -2.69 -16.98
C ILE A 265 10.65 -1.90 -17.66
N ILE A 266 9.43 -2.07 -17.20
CA ILE A 266 8.23 -1.45 -17.77
C ILE A 266 7.74 -0.38 -16.78
N PRO A 267 7.71 0.90 -17.15
CA PRO A 267 7.03 1.91 -16.34
C PRO A 267 5.54 1.60 -16.31
N VAL A 268 4.93 1.71 -15.13
CA VAL A 268 3.49 1.51 -14.93
C VAL A 268 2.90 2.83 -14.50
N ASP A 269 1.90 3.29 -15.23
CA ASP A 269 1.08 4.46 -14.89
C ASP A 269 -0.37 4.21 -15.33
N VAL A 270 -1.18 3.69 -14.40
CA VAL A 270 -2.54 3.20 -14.69
C VAL A 270 -3.60 3.92 -13.86
N TYR A 271 -4.72 4.24 -14.51
CA TYR A 271 -5.94 4.83 -13.92
C TYR A 271 -7.11 4.67 -14.92
N SER A 272 -8.36 4.70 -14.46
CA SER A 272 -9.55 4.45 -15.30
C SER A 272 -10.11 5.69 -16.05
N GLY A 273 -9.50 6.85 -15.85
CA GLY A 273 -9.97 8.14 -16.40
C GLY A 273 -10.96 8.89 -15.49
N PRO A 274 -11.05 10.23 -15.61
CA PRO A 274 -11.92 11.04 -14.75
C PRO A 274 -13.41 10.74 -14.98
N ILE A 275 -14.19 10.70 -13.90
CA ILE A 275 -15.65 10.49 -13.91
C ILE A 275 -16.33 11.84 -13.65
N THR A 276 -17.26 12.24 -14.51
CA THR A 276 -18.06 13.45 -14.31
C THR A 276 -19.27 13.15 -13.42
N LEU A 277 -19.40 13.90 -12.33
CA LEU A 277 -20.50 13.87 -11.38
C LEU A 277 -21.35 15.13 -11.55
N THR A 278 -22.68 14.98 -11.61
CA THR A 278 -23.62 16.12 -11.67
C THR A 278 -24.42 16.18 -10.38
N VAL A 279 -24.33 17.29 -9.66
CA VAL A 279 -25.06 17.53 -8.42
C VAL A 279 -26.19 18.50 -8.71
N GLN A 280 -27.42 18.01 -8.63
CA GLN A 280 -28.62 18.79 -8.86
C GLN A 280 -28.87 19.73 -7.67
N GLU A 281 -29.56 20.84 -7.92
CA GLU A 281 -29.96 21.73 -6.83
C GLU A 281 -31.07 21.11 -5.97
N LYS A 282 -31.13 21.52 -4.70
CA LYS A 282 -32.29 21.25 -3.86
C LYS A 282 -33.51 21.94 -4.48
N PRO A 283 -34.59 21.22 -4.83
CA PRO A 283 -35.80 21.83 -5.37
C PRO A 283 -36.40 22.85 -4.40
N SER A 284 -36.73 24.03 -4.91
CA SER A 284 -37.33 25.12 -4.12
C SER A 284 -38.71 24.77 -3.56
N SER A 285 -39.40 23.81 -4.17
CA SER A 285 -40.71 23.31 -3.72
C SER A 285 -40.64 22.40 -2.49
N TYR A 286 -39.46 21.91 -2.11
CA TYR A 286 -39.32 20.95 -1.01
C TYR A 286 -39.27 21.63 0.35
N THR A 287 -40.17 21.24 1.25
CA THR A 287 -40.25 21.70 2.64
C THR A 287 -39.88 20.58 3.62
N GLY A 288 -39.24 20.95 4.73
CA GLY A 288 -38.78 20.00 5.76
C GLY A 288 -37.28 19.70 5.71
N ALA A 289 -36.88 18.69 6.50
CA ALA A 289 -35.49 18.27 6.60
C ALA A 289 -35.00 17.71 5.26
N TRP A 290 -33.88 18.25 4.77
CA TRP A 290 -33.34 17.83 3.47
C TRP A 290 -32.65 16.47 3.59
N LEU A 291 -33.30 15.44 3.05
CA LEU A 291 -32.84 14.06 3.10
C LEU A 291 -33.00 13.38 1.72
N PRO A 292 -32.08 13.61 0.78
CA PRO A 292 -32.09 12.96 -0.52
C PRO A 292 -31.54 11.53 -0.44
N THR A 293 -32.32 10.55 -0.88
CA THR A 293 -31.91 9.14 -0.90
C THR A 293 -32.72 8.37 -1.94
N GLN A 294 -32.22 7.23 -2.38
CA GLN A 294 -32.96 6.31 -3.26
C GLN A 294 -33.98 5.46 -2.49
N SER A 295 -33.74 5.21 -1.20
CA SER A 295 -34.60 4.35 -0.39
C SER A 295 -34.52 4.74 1.08
N LEU A 296 -35.69 5.01 1.65
CA LEU A 296 -35.87 5.24 3.08
C LEU A 296 -36.97 4.32 3.61
N LYS A 297 -36.65 3.56 4.65
CA LYS A 297 -37.59 2.68 5.34
C LYS A 297 -37.67 3.09 6.80
N LEU A 298 -38.88 3.33 7.28
CA LEU A 298 -39.16 3.55 8.70
C LEU A 298 -39.88 2.32 9.24
N GLN A 299 -39.31 1.72 10.27
CA GLN A 299 -39.85 0.54 10.94
C GLN A 299 -40.10 0.86 12.40
N GLN A 300 -41.05 0.16 13.00
CA GLN A 300 -41.31 0.25 14.43
C GLN A 300 -41.46 -1.13 15.07
N GLY A 301 -41.01 -1.24 16.31
CA GLY A 301 -41.18 -2.39 17.19
C GLY A 301 -41.57 -1.93 18.59
N TRP A 302 -42.18 -2.82 19.35
CA TRP A 302 -42.68 -2.55 20.69
C TRP A 302 -42.24 -3.67 21.63
N GLN A 303 -41.82 -3.30 22.83
CA GLN A 303 -41.42 -4.23 23.88
C GLN A 303 -42.19 -3.97 25.17
N ASP A 304 -42.50 -5.02 25.90
CA ASP A 304 -43.04 -4.94 27.26
C ASP A 304 -41.97 -4.52 28.27
N SER A 305 -42.33 -4.54 29.56
CA SER A 305 -41.43 -4.20 30.66
C SER A 305 -40.29 -5.20 30.86
N GLU A 306 -40.42 -6.42 30.34
CA GLU A 306 -39.42 -7.49 30.43
C GLU A 306 -38.49 -7.52 29.21
N GLY A 307 -38.79 -6.72 28.18
CA GLY A 307 -38.03 -6.63 26.93
C GLY A 307 -38.50 -7.60 25.84
N ASN A 308 -39.62 -8.31 26.05
CA ASN A 308 -40.18 -9.20 25.03
C ASN A 308 -40.86 -8.39 23.93
N MET A 309 -40.71 -8.82 22.67
CA MET A 309 -41.34 -8.16 21.54
C MET A 309 -42.85 -8.39 21.53
N LEU A 310 -43.61 -7.29 21.49
CA LEU A 310 -45.06 -7.29 21.41
C LEU A 310 -45.53 -7.40 19.95
N ASN A 311 -46.55 -8.23 19.70
CA ASN A 311 -47.23 -8.27 18.41
C ASN A 311 -48.32 -7.21 18.37
N VAL A 312 -48.21 -6.26 17.44
CA VAL A 312 -49.08 -5.07 17.35
C VAL A 312 -49.92 -5.03 16.07
N SER A 313 -50.19 -6.19 15.47
CA SER A 313 -50.91 -6.30 14.19
C SER A 313 -52.33 -5.71 14.22
N SER A 314 -52.95 -5.65 15.42
CA SER A 314 -54.30 -5.11 15.65
C SER A 314 -54.36 -3.58 15.80
N GLY A 315 -53.21 -2.89 15.85
CA GLY A 315 -53.19 -1.45 16.13
C GLY A 315 -53.33 -1.09 17.63
N LYS A 316 -53.41 -2.10 18.51
CA LYS A 316 -53.64 -1.93 19.94
C LYS A 316 -52.61 -2.69 20.78
N ILE A 317 -52.30 -2.17 21.96
CA ILE A 317 -51.44 -2.83 22.96
C ILE A 317 -52.15 -2.82 24.31
N ASP A 318 -52.31 -3.99 24.93
CA ASP A 318 -52.78 -4.07 26.31
C ASP A 318 -51.64 -3.65 27.25
N ALA A 319 -51.94 -2.68 28.11
CA ALA A 319 -50.97 -2.03 28.97
C ALA A 319 -51.54 -1.88 30.38
N LYS A 320 -50.68 -1.72 31.38
CA LYS A 320 -51.10 -1.39 32.75
C LYS A 320 -50.56 -0.05 33.18
N ILE A 321 -51.29 0.64 34.05
CA ILE A 321 -50.82 1.92 34.63
C ILE A 321 -49.47 1.70 35.32
N GLY A 322 -48.51 2.59 35.07
CA GLY A 322 -47.17 2.54 35.65
C GLY A 322 -46.22 1.52 35.02
N GLN A 323 -46.71 0.56 34.22
CA GLN A 323 -45.85 -0.38 33.52
C GLN A 323 -45.27 0.25 32.24
N PRO A 324 -43.94 0.25 32.07
CA PRO A 324 -43.31 0.84 30.90
C PRO A 324 -43.50 -0.04 29.67
N ILE A 325 -43.73 0.60 28.52
CA ILE A 325 -43.69 0.00 27.19
C ILE A 325 -42.61 0.72 26.40
N THR A 326 -41.72 -0.04 25.76
CA THR A 326 -40.64 0.55 24.96
C THR A 326 -41.01 0.56 23.48
N ARG A 327 -41.04 1.74 22.87
CA ARG A 327 -41.13 1.92 21.41
C ARG A 327 -39.72 1.97 20.84
N ILE A 328 -39.48 1.16 19.80
CA ILE A 328 -38.23 1.15 19.04
C ILE A 328 -38.55 1.60 17.62
N LEU A 329 -37.96 2.70 17.18
CA LEU A 329 -38.04 3.20 15.81
C LEU A 329 -36.71 2.93 15.11
N ALA A 330 -36.75 2.34 13.92
CA ALA A 330 -35.58 2.12 13.08
C ALA A 330 -35.77 2.80 11.73
N LEU A 331 -34.91 3.78 11.44
CA LEU A 331 -34.85 4.48 10.17
C LEU A 331 -33.66 3.94 9.37
N VAL A 332 -33.93 3.27 8.25
CA VAL A 332 -32.92 2.72 7.34
C VAL A 332 -32.86 3.57 6.09
N VAL A 333 -31.70 4.16 5.80
CA VAL A 333 -31.50 5.13 4.72
C VAL A 333 -30.31 4.70 3.86
N LYS A 334 -30.52 4.60 2.56
CA LYS A 334 -29.46 4.27 1.59
C LYS A 334 -28.67 5.53 1.21
N ASP A 335 -27.35 5.41 1.04
CA ASP A 335 -26.50 6.44 0.43
C ASP A 335 -26.55 7.83 1.12
N VAL A 336 -26.71 7.85 2.45
CA VAL A 336 -26.75 9.08 3.27
C VAL A 336 -25.97 8.85 4.56
N SER A 337 -25.19 9.83 5.02
CA SER A 337 -24.43 9.73 6.25
C SER A 337 -25.28 9.83 7.52
N ALA A 338 -24.78 9.30 8.63
CA ALA A 338 -25.45 9.40 9.93
C ALA A 338 -25.67 10.86 10.36
N GLU A 339 -24.74 11.77 10.05
CA GLU A 339 -24.82 13.18 10.42
C GLU A 339 -25.88 13.96 9.62
N SER A 340 -26.34 13.39 8.50
CA SER A 340 -27.37 13.98 7.65
C SER A 340 -28.79 13.56 8.07
N LEU A 341 -28.93 12.63 9.01
CA LEU A 341 -30.24 12.15 9.45
C LEU A 341 -30.95 13.17 10.35
N PRO A 342 -32.28 13.34 10.22
CA PRO A 342 -33.04 14.30 11.00
C PRO A 342 -33.25 13.83 12.45
N ASP A 343 -33.40 14.80 13.36
CA ASP A 343 -33.88 14.53 14.72
C ASP A 343 -35.40 14.30 14.70
N ILE A 344 -35.84 13.11 15.13
CA ILE A 344 -37.26 12.73 15.14
C ILE A 344 -37.87 13.14 16.47
N GLN A 345 -38.55 14.29 16.49
CA GLN A 345 -39.28 14.77 17.66
C GLN A 345 -40.76 14.39 17.58
N LEU A 346 -41.29 13.82 18.67
CA LEU A 346 -42.67 13.35 18.76
C LEU A 346 -43.37 13.99 19.95
N THR A 347 -44.60 14.45 19.73
CA THR A 347 -45.46 14.98 20.78
C THR A 347 -46.42 13.89 21.26
N TYR A 348 -46.35 13.56 22.53
CA TYR A 348 -47.21 12.57 23.19
C TYR A 348 -48.28 13.24 24.05
N PRO A 349 -49.43 12.59 24.28
CA PRO A 349 -50.46 13.11 25.18
C PRO A 349 -49.95 13.17 26.64
N LYS A 350 -50.51 14.08 27.45
CA LYS A 350 -50.12 14.25 28.86
C LYS A 350 -50.39 13.02 29.73
N THR A 351 -51.24 12.11 29.25
CA THR A 351 -51.63 10.83 29.87
C THR A 351 -50.50 9.80 29.90
N VAL A 352 -49.38 10.05 29.23
CA VAL A 352 -48.15 9.25 29.34
C VAL A 352 -46.98 10.09 29.84
N ARG A 353 -45.98 9.42 30.42
CA ARG A 353 -44.63 9.97 30.59
C ARG A 353 -43.71 9.28 29.59
N VAL A 354 -42.90 10.05 28.87
CA VAL A 354 -42.00 9.52 27.85
C VAL A 354 -40.56 9.88 28.19
N TYR A 355 -39.69 8.89 28.13
CA TYR A 355 -38.24 9.04 28.26
C TYR A 355 -37.60 8.65 26.93
N ASN A 356 -36.92 9.59 26.29
CA ASN A 356 -36.22 9.36 25.02
C ASN A 356 -34.76 8.98 25.29
N GLU A 357 -34.30 7.89 24.68
CA GLU A 357 -32.87 7.60 24.59
C GLU A 357 -32.25 8.37 23.42
N LYS A 358 -30.93 8.61 23.49
CA LYS A 358 -30.19 9.18 22.34
C LYS A 358 -30.24 8.21 21.15
N PRO A 359 -30.38 8.73 19.91
CA PRO A 359 -30.30 7.89 18.72
C PRO A 359 -28.98 7.11 18.66
N LYS A 360 -29.06 5.84 18.26
CA LYS A 360 -27.90 5.00 17.95
C LYS A 360 -27.77 4.83 16.45
N PHE A 361 -26.58 5.07 15.94
CA PHE A 361 -26.26 4.95 14.51
C PHE A 361 -25.44 3.69 14.24
N GLY A 362 -25.66 3.10 13.08
CA GLY A 362 -24.91 1.95 12.59
C GLY A 362 -25.19 1.71 11.11
N GLN A 363 -24.80 0.53 10.64
CA GLN A 363 -25.06 0.10 9.27
C GLN A 363 -25.72 -1.27 9.26
N ASP A 364 -26.59 -1.53 8.28
CA ASP A 364 -27.13 -2.85 8.04
C ASP A 364 -26.16 -3.73 7.24
N LYS A 365 -26.54 -5.00 6.97
CA LYS A 365 -25.72 -5.93 6.17
C LYS A 365 -25.49 -5.48 4.73
N SER A 366 -26.30 -4.55 4.23
CA SER A 366 -26.19 -3.97 2.89
C SER A 366 -25.40 -2.66 2.89
N GLY A 367 -24.86 -2.24 4.04
CA GLY A 367 -24.12 -0.99 4.19
C GLY A 367 -24.99 0.26 4.25
N ASN A 368 -26.33 0.12 4.38
CA ASN A 368 -27.21 1.27 4.53
C ASN A 368 -27.10 1.83 5.95
N THR A 369 -27.22 3.14 6.10
CA THR A 369 -27.19 3.82 7.40
C THR A 369 -28.47 3.52 8.16
N VAL A 370 -28.33 3.14 9.43
CA VAL A 370 -29.45 2.82 10.33
C VAL A 370 -29.40 3.74 11.54
N MET A 371 -30.50 4.45 11.79
CA MET A 371 -30.73 5.16 13.05
C MET A 371 -31.79 4.43 13.87
N THR A 372 -31.44 4.07 15.10
CA THR A 372 -32.36 3.46 16.07
C THR A 372 -32.68 4.44 17.18
N LEU A 373 -33.96 4.75 17.37
CA LEU A 373 -34.47 5.62 18.44
C LEU A 373 -35.33 4.77 19.38
N LYS A 374 -35.02 4.78 20.68
CA LYS A 374 -35.78 4.10 21.72
C LYS A 374 -36.50 5.10 22.61
N GLN A 375 -37.76 4.82 22.91
CA GLN A 375 -38.60 5.67 23.76
C GLN A 375 -39.34 4.79 24.77
N VAL A 376 -39.12 5.03 26.06
CA VAL A 376 -39.83 4.34 27.13
C VAL A 376 -41.07 5.15 27.48
N ILE A 377 -42.24 4.54 27.33
CA ILE A 377 -43.56 5.17 27.48
C ILE A 377 -44.23 4.55 28.70
N MET A 378 -44.61 5.37 29.66
CA MET A 378 -45.27 4.96 30.90
C MET A 378 -46.67 5.56 30.99
N PRO A 379 -47.73 4.73 30.89
CA PRO A 379 -49.11 5.18 31.09
C PRO A 379 -49.34 5.71 32.51
N LYS A 380 -50.08 6.81 32.65
CA LYS A 380 -50.44 7.42 33.95
C LYS A 380 -51.89 7.23 34.35
N GLN A 381 -52.75 6.85 33.42
CA GLN A 381 -54.20 6.77 33.59
C GLN A 381 -54.71 5.51 32.88
N SER A 382 -55.86 4.99 33.33
CA SER A 382 -56.58 3.90 32.67
C SER A 382 -57.40 4.42 31.49
N GLY A 383 -57.82 3.49 30.62
CA GLY A 383 -58.62 3.77 29.43
C GLY A 383 -57.80 3.76 28.15
N GLU A 384 -58.35 4.41 27.12
CA GLU A 384 -57.77 4.44 25.78
C GLU A 384 -56.76 5.59 25.64
N ILE A 385 -55.49 5.25 25.34
CA ILE A 385 -54.44 6.25 25.10
C ILE A 385 -53.92 6.14 23.67
N VAL A 386 -54.13 7.18 22.87
CA VAL A 386 -53.65 7.24 21.47
C VAL A 386 -52.20 7.74 21.43
N LEU A 387 -51.30 6.94 20.86
CA LEU A 387 -49.90 7.30 20.62
C LEU A 387 -49.72 7.84 19.19
N PRO A 388 -48.83 8.83 18.98
CA PRO A 388 -48.68 9.49 17.69
C PRO A 388 -48.07 8.57 16.62
N SER A 389 -48.50 8.77 15.37
CA SER A 389 -47.79 8.29 14.19
C SER A 389 -46.46 9.03 14.03
N VAL A 390 -45.55 8.43 13.26
CA VAL A 390 -44.26 9.06 12.91
C VAL A 390 -44.21 9.20 11.41
N ASN A 391 -43.96 10.42 10.94
CA ASN A 391 -43.83 10.76 9.53
C ASN A 391 -42.44 11.35 9.32
N VAL A 392 -41.69 10.80 8.38
CA VAL A 392 -40.38 11.33 7.97
C VAL A 392 -40.50 11.73 6.51
N PRO A 393 -40.64 13.03 6.19
CA PRO A 393 -40.56 13.49 4.81
C PRO A 393 -39.12 13.34 4.31
N TRP A 394 -38.96 12.97 3.04
CA TRP A 394 -37.67 12.77 2.39
C TRP A 394 -37.79 13.03 0.90
N TRP A 395 -36.65 13.26 0.24
CA TRP A 395 -36.59 13.43 -1.20
C TRP A 395 -36.13 12.14 -1.86
N ASN A 396 -36.98 11.55 -2.69
CA ASN A 396 -36.58 10.38 -3.47
C ASN A 396 -35.72 10.83 -4.64
N SER A 397 -34.41 10.58 -4.55
CA SER A 397 -33.44 10.98 -5.58
C SER A 397 -33.54 10.14 -6.85
N GLN A 398 -34.18 8.98 -6.81
CA GLN A 398 -34.42 8.14 -7.99
C GLN A 398 -35.60 8.64 -8.82
N THR A 399 -36.68 9.07 -8.18
CA THR A 399 -37.88 9.59 -8.88
C THR A 399 -37.92 11.11 -8.99
N GLY A 400 -37.06 11.82 -8.25
CA GLY A 400 -37.05 13.28 -8.19
C GLY A 400 -38.34 13.85 -7.57
N GLN A 401 -38.86 13.20 -6.52
CA GLN A 401 -40.12 13.60 -5.88
C GLN A 401 -40.04 13.55 -4.36
N ALA A 402 -40.81 14.41 -3.69
CA ALA A 402 -41.00 14.37 -2.25
C ALA A 402 -41.83 13.14 -1.86
N GLN A 403 -41.36 12.37 -0.89
CA GLN A 403 -42.06 11.22 -0.33
C GLN A 403 -42.08 11.31 1.20
N THR A 404 -42.90 10.48 1.85
CA THR A 404 -42.96 10.39 3.31
C THR A 404 -42.96 8.94 3.72
N ALA A 405 -41.99 8.54 4.54
CA ALA A 405 -42.07 7.25 5.22
C ALA A 405 -42.86 7.43 6.51
N GLN A 406 -43.77 6.49 6.76
CA GLN A 406 -44.69 6.59 7.88
C GLN A 406 -44.79 5.26 8.60
N VAL A 407 -44.83 5.33 9.93
CA VAL A 407 -45.37 4.26 10.78
C VAL A 407 -46.57 4.80 11.54
N LYS A 408 -47.64 4.00 11.58
CA LYS A 408 -48.89 4.38 12.24
C LYS A 408 -48.68 4.46 13.76
N GLY A 409 -49.41 5.37 14.39
CA GLY A 409 -49.59 5.38 15.84
C GLY A 409 -50.33 4.13 16.30
N LEU A 410 -50.33 3.88 17.61
CA LEU A 410 -51.04 2.78 18.23
C LEU A 410 -51.85 3.26 19.41
N THR A 411 -52.86 2.48 19.78
CA THR A 411 -53.66 2.73 20.97
C THR A 411 -53.24 1.82 22.10
N LEU A 412 -52.94 2.37 23.27
CA LEU A 412 -52.78 1.58 24.49
C LEU A 412 -54.16 1.40 25.14
N GLN A 413 -54.52 0.14 25.45
CA GLN A 413 -55.66 -0.22 26.27
C GLN A 413 -55.16 -0.40 27.70
N THR A 414 -55.31 0.64 28.51
CA THR A 414 -54.67 0.70 29.83
C THR A 414 -55.64 0.28 30.93
N SER A 415 -55.32 -0.81 31.63
CA SER A 415 -56.06 -1.28 32.81
C SER A 415 -55.29 -1.01 34.10
N ILE A 416 -56.00 -1.08 35.22
CA ILE A 416 -55.39 -1.08 36.55
C ILE A 416 -54.84 -2.48 36.79
N ASP A 417 -53.62 -2.59 37.32
CA ASP A 417 -53.09 -3.87 37.75
C ASP A 417 -53.82 -4.31 39.04
N GLU A 418 -54.64 -5.37 38.98
CA GLU A 418 -55.38 -5.88 40.15
C GLU A 418 -54.45 -6.40 41.26
N ASN A 419 -53.16 -6.66 40.94
CA ASN A 419 -52.12 -7.02 41.91
C ASN A 419 -51.30 -5.82 42.41
N ALA A 420 -51.53 -4.60 41.91
CA ALA A 420 -51.01 -3.40 42.54
C ALA A 420 -51.95 -3.05 43.70
N GLY A 421 -51.48 -3.29 44.92
CA GLY A 421 -52.23 -3.03 46.15
C GLY A 421 -53.00 -1.72 46.07
N ILE A 422 -54.30 -1.82 46.32
CA ILE A 422 -55.29 -0.75 46.37
C ILE A 422 -54.71 0.40 47.20
N GLN A 423 -54.29 1.48 46.54
CA GLN A 423 -54.18 2.75 47.24
C GLN A 423 -55.59 3.30 47.34
N SER A 424 -56.13 3.13 48.55
CA SER A 424 -57.45 3.56 48.99
C SER A 424 -57.79 4.97 48.50
N ALA A 425 -59.03 5.12 48.08
CA ALA A 425 -59.65 6.39 47.74
C ALA A 425 -59.37 7.45 48.82
N ALA A 426 -58.86 8.61 48.40
CA ALA A 426 -58.86 9.79 49.25
C ALA A 426 -60.31 10.23 49.48
N PRO A 427 -60.74 10.52 50.72
CA PRO A 427 -62.07 11.05 50.96
C PRO A 427 -62.16 12.49 50.47
N THR A 428 -63.26 12.78 49.81
CA THR A 428 -63.79 14.13 49.56
C THR A 428 -64.07 14.81 50.90
N VAL A 429 -63.47 15.98 51.11
CA VAL A 429 -63.87 16.91 52.18
C VAL A 429 -64.51 18.12 51.51
N SER A 430 -65.81 18.28 51.74
CA SER A 430 -66.60 19.43 51.33
C SER A 430 -66.28 20.66 52.20
N LEU A 431 -66.36 21.82 51.57
CA LEU A 431 -66.22 23.17 52.12
C LEU A 431 -67.42 23.54 53.01
N ASN A 432 -67.20 24.22 54.15
CA ASN A 432 -67.67 25.60 54.35
C ASN A 432 -67.23 26.25 55.68
N ASP A 433 -66.68 27.47 55.52
CA ASP A 433 -66.80 28.72 56.30
C ASP A 433 -66.85 28.73 57.83
N ASN A 434 -65.85 29.40 58.43
CA ASN A 434 -66.04 30.67 59.16
C ASN A 434 -64.72 31.10 59.85
N ASN A 435 -64.04 32.13 59.32
CA ASN A 435 -63.97 33.44 59.97
C ASN A 435 -62.93 34.35 59.32
N ALA A 436 -63.38 35.57 59.09
CA ALA A 436 -62.70 36.68 58.47
C ALA A 436 -61.73 37.40 59.41
N ASN A 437 -60.93 38.28 58.78
CA ASN A 437 -60.14 39.38 59.32
C ASN A 437 -58.79 39.01 59.96
N LYS A 438 -57.66 39.65 59.63
CA LYS A 438 -57.42 40.88 58.86
C LYS A 438 -55.90 41.01 58.63
N SER A 439 -55.53 41.53 57.44
CA SER A 439 -54.34 42.37 57.12
C SER A 439 -52.95 41.86 57.51
N ALA A 440 -51.86 42.07 56.77
CA ALA A 440 -51.49 42.65 55.47
C ALA A 440 -49.99 42.26 55.34
N GLN A 441 -49.37 42.07 54.17
CA GLN A 441 -48.85 43.16 53.37
C GLN A 441 -47.97 42.56 52.24
N SER A 442 -48.22 43.06 51.02
CA SER A 442 -47.37 43.15 49.83
C SER A 442 -47.04 41.93 48.94
N ALA A 443 -47.50 42.10 47.70
CA ALA A 443 -47.17 41.39 46.49
C ALA A 443 -45.86 41.90 45.85
N ALA A 444 -45.17 41.05 45.07
CA ALA A 444 -44.97 41.21 43.62
C ALA A 444 -43.69 40.52 43.08
N VAL A 445 -43.91 39.64 42.09
CA VAL A 445 -43.18 39.49 40.81
C VAL A 445 -41.84 38.70 40.75
N ASN A 446 -41.93 37.58 40.02
CA ASN A 446 -41.01 36.91 39.09
C ASN A 446 -39.46 37.04 39.20
N ASN A 447 -38.88 35.83 39.20
CA ASN A 447 -37.75 35.33 38.41
C ASN A 447 -36.30 35.80 38.67
N LEU A 448 -35.42 34.81 38.42
CA LEU A 448 -33.96 34.80 38.29
C LEU A 448 -33.17 34.58 39.58
N ALA A 449 -32.99 33.30 39.91
CA ALA A 449 -31.76 32.85 40.56
C ALA A 449 -30.79 32.39 39.46
N GLU A 450 -29.85 33.29 39.13
CA GLU A 450 -28.55 32.93 38.61
C GLU A 450 -27.78 32.19 39.72
N SER A 451 -27.44 30.93 39.47
CA SER A 451 -26.46 30.22 40.28
C SER A 451 -25.06 30.58 39.78
N THR A 452 -24.50 31.68 40.28
CA THR A 452 -23.05 31.91 40.27
C THR A 452 -22.45 31.20 41.47
N THR A 453 -22.17 29.90 41.35
CA THR A 453 -21.36 29.19 42.33
C THR A 453 -19.88 29.54 42.11
N GLY A 454 -19.40 30.50 42.90
CA GLY A 454 -17.98 30.71 43.12
C GLY A 454 -17.33 29.42 43.63
N LEU A 455 -16.39 28.90 42.83
CA LEU A 455 -15.49 27.83 43.25
C LEU A 455 -14.50 28.41 44.27
N ASN A 456 -14.83 28.28 45.55
CA ASN A 456 -13.82 28.24 46.60
C ASN A 456 -12.95 27.00 46.38
N GLN A 457 -11.88 27.16 45.59
CA GLN A 457 -10.80 26.18 45.55
C GLN A 457 -10.00 26.27 46.84
N THR A 458 -10.42 25.53 47.86
CA THR A 458 -9.47 25.00 48.83
C THR A 458 -8.65 23.95 48.09
N SER A 459 -7.52 24.36 47.53
CA SER A 459 -6.54 23.47 46.88
C SER A 459 -6.07 22.42 47.88
N GLY A 460 -6.73 21.25 47.85
CA GLY A 460 -6.33 20.06 48.58
C GLY A 460 -5.05 19.46 48.02
N PHE A 461 -4.80 18.19 48.32
CA PHE A 461 -3.54 17.48 48.01
C PHE A 461 -3.20 17.35 46.49
N TRP A 462 -4.16 17.62 45.60
CA TRP A 462 -4.05 17.42 44.15
C TRP A 462 -2.96 18.22 43.41
N PRO A 463 -2.74 19.53 43.67
CA PRO A 463 -1.60 20.28 43.14
C PRO A 463 -0.23 19.68 43.53
N TYR A 464 -0.08 19.13 44.72
CA TYR A 464 1.17 18.49 45.13
C TYR A 464 1.39 17.16 44.41
N LEU A 465 0.32 16.39 44.20
CA LEU A 465 0.37 15.14 43.45
C LEU A 465 0.73 15.38 41.97
N THR A 466 0.16 16.41 41.35
CA THR A 466 0.46 16.78 39.96
C THR A 466 1.89 17.32 39.81
N ALA A 467 2.39 18.09 40.79
CA ALA A 467 3.78 18.54 40.83
C ALA A 467 4.77 17.36 40.95
N LEU A 468 4.46 16.35 41.76
CA LEU A 468 5.28 15.14 41.90
C LEU A 468 5.39 14.38 40.57
N PHE A 469 4.26 14.17 39.89
CA PHE A 469 4.24 13.49 38.58
C PHE A 469 4.98 14.28 37.49
N ALA A 470 4.84 15.61 37.48
CA ALA A 470 5.57 16.47 36.55
C ALA A 470 7.09 16.37 36.79
N PHE A 471 7.54 16.35 38.05
CA PHE A 471 8.94 16.19 38.40
C PHE A 471 9.50 14.82 37.98
N LEU A 472 8.75 13.74 38.20
CA LEU A 472 9.10 12.38 37.75
C LEU A 472 9.22 12.28 36.22
N TRP A 473 8.37 13.01 35.49
CA TRP A 473 8.43 13.08 34.03
C TRP A 473 9.68 13.81 33.52
N VAL A 474 10.06 14.91 34.17
CA VAL A 474 11.30 15.63 33.81
C VAL A 474 12.54 14.81 34.17
N LEU A 475 12.53 14.11 35.31
CA LEU A 475 13.63 13.25 35.73
C LEU A 475 13.84 12.08 34.75
N THR A 476 12.76 11.44 34.30
CA THR A 476 12.84 10.35 33.32
C THR A 476 13.34 10.83 31.96
N LEU A 477 12.92 12.02 31.51
CA LEU A 477 13.43 12.65 30.29
C LEU A 477 14.93 12.97 30.38
N LEU A 478 15.39 13.51 31.51
CA LEU A 478 16.81 13.79 31.74
C LEU A 478 17.67 12.52 31.79
N LEU A 479 17.14 11.44 32.38
CA LEU A 479 17.82 10.14 32.39
C LEU A 479 17.92 9.55 30.97
N LEU A 480 16.88 9.65 30.15
CA LEU A 480 16.89 9.18 28.76
C LEU A 480 17.88 9.97 27.87
N ILE A 481 17.97 11.28 28.06
CA ILE A 481 18.91 12.13 27.32
C ILE A 481 20.36 11.81 27.75
N LYS A 482 20.61 11.59 29.05
CA LYS A 482 21.91 11.15 29.54
C LYS A 482 22.28 9.74 29.04
N GLN A 483 21.32 8.84 28.89
CA GLN A 483 21.57 7.49 28.36
C GLN A 483 21.93 7.50 26.87
N LYS A 484 21.41 8.46 26.09
CA LYS A 484 21.80 8.68 24.69
C LYS A 484 23.13 9.43 24.51
N GLN A 485 23.70 10.01 25.57
CA GLN A 485 25.00 10.71 25.54
C GLN A 485 26.17 9.87 26.06
N SER A 486 25.92 8.64 26.55
CA SER A 486 27.00 7.66 26.75
C SER A 486 27.51 7.18 25.39
N LYS A 487 28.69 7.66 25.02
CA LYS A 487 29.46 7.30 23.81
C LYS A 487 29.30 5.83 23.48
N ALA A 488 28.84 5.54 22.26
CA ALA A 488 28.90 4.21 21.67
C ALA A 488 30.37 3.72 21.70
N PRO A 489 30.67 2.56 22.31
CA PRO A 489 32.00 1.97 22.20
C PRO A 489 32.22 1.56 20.74
N GLU A 490 33.35 1.99 20.20
CA GLU A 490 33.84 1.63 18.88
C GLU A 490 34.01 0.10 18.80
N ILE A 491 33.17 -0.55 18.00
CA ILE A 491 33.21 -2.00 17.82
C ILE A 491 34.41 -2.33 16.92
N LYS A 492 35.52 -2.70 17.56
CA LYS A 492 36.57 -3.49 16.90
C LYS A 492 35.99 -4.86 16.55
N LYS A 493 35.97 -5.20 15.26
CA LYS A 493 35.59 -6.53 14.76
C LYS A 493 36.49 -7.61 15.40
N PRO A 494 35.96 -8.64 16.07
CA PRO A 494 36.76 -9.80 16.46
C PRO A 494 36.99 -10.69 15.24
N LYS A 495 38.22 -11.19 15.10
CA LYS A 495 38.56 -12.31 14.20
C LYS A 495 37.72 -13.52 14.59
N ALA A 496 37.12 -14.16 13.59
CA ALA A 496 36.34 -15.38 13.75
C ALA A 496 37.25 -16.55 14.19
N ASP A 497 37.09 -16.99 15.43
CA ASP A 497 37.57 -18.27 15.91
C ASP A 497 36.52 -19.35 15.59
N LYS A 498 36.88 -20.31 14.74
CA LYS A 498 35.98 -21.36 14.23
C LYS A 498 35.59 -22.40 15.30
N ASN A 499 36.13 -22.31 16.52
CA ASN A 499 35.82 -23.24 17.60
C ASN A 499 34.86 -22.72 18.68
N ALA A 500 34.52 -21.42 18.71
CA ALA A 500 33.58 -20.87 19.69
C ALA A 500 32.10 -21.22 19.39
N ALA A 501 31.77 -21.46 18.12
CA ALA A 501 30.39 -21.65 17.64
C ALA A 501 29.66 -22.89 18.19
N LYS A 502 30.38 -23.89 18.72
CA LYS A 502 29.77 -25.14 19.21
C LYS A 502 29.10 -25.01 20.58
N ASN A 503 29.44 -23.99 21.36
CA ASN A 503 29.01 -23.91 22.76
C ASN A 503 27.87 -22.91 23.00
N HIS A 504 27.56 -21.99 22.07
CA HIS A 504 26.57 -20.92 22.31
C HIS A 504 25.16 -21.44 22.65
N PHE A 505 24.66 -22.46 21.94
CA PHE A 505 23.32 -22.98 22.21
C PHE A 505 23.25 -23.80 23.51
N THR A 506 24.28 -24.60 23.81
CA THR A 506 24.33 -25.38 25.06
C THR A 506 24.58 -24.49 26.28
N ASP A 507 25.32 -23.40 26.12
CA ASP A 507 25.53 -22.40 27.17
C ASP A 507 24.29 -21.54 27.40
N ALA A 508 23.52 -21.21 26.34
CA ALA A 508 22.24 -20.55 26.48
C ALA A 508 21.25 -21.40 27.31
N ILE A 509 21.23 -22.72 27.07
CA ILE A 509 20.39 -23.67 27.83
C ILE A 509 20.82 -23.75 29.30
N ARG A 510 22.12 -23.84 29.59
CA ARG A 510 22.63 -23.84 30.97
C ARG A 510 22.38 -22.52 31.70
N SER A 511 22.32 -21.41 30.97
CA SER A 511 22.04 -20.09 31.54
C SER A 511 20.57 -19.86 31.93
N LYS A 512 19.67 -20.83 31.67
CA LYS A 512 18.21 -20.77 31.92
C LYS A 512 17.55 -19.48 31.39
N ASN A 513 18.10 -18.87 30.35
CA ASN A 513 17.57 -17.64 29.75
C ASN A 513 16.70 -17.97 28.53
N GLY A 514 15.38 -17.99 28.71
CA GLY A 514 14.45 -18.43 27.67
C GLY A 514 14.52 -17.63 26.37
N VAL A 515 14.75 -16.31 26.45
CA VAL A 515 14.89 -15.44 25.27
C VAL A 515 16.13 -15.81 24.46
N LYS A 516 17.27 -16.07 25.12
CA LYS A 516 18.48 -16.52 24.44
C LYS A 516 18.31 -17.93 23.86
N ILE A 517 17.68 -18.84 24.59
CA ILE A 517 17.44 -20.22 24.13
C ILE A 517 16.62 -20.23 22.83
N GLN A 518 15.57 -19.41 22.73
CA GLN A 518 14.70 -19.38 21.55
C GLN A 518 15.38 -18.73 20.33
N ALA A 519 16.18 -17.68 20.55
CA ALA A 519 16.97 -17.04 19.51
C ALA A 519 18.04 -18.00 18.95
N GLU A 520 18.77 -18.68 19.84
CA GLU A 520 19.82 -19.62 19.47
C GLU A 520 19.25 -20.91 18.83
N PHE A 521 18.07 -21.38 19.27
CA PHE A 521 17.40 -22.52 18.64
C PHE A 521 17.04 -22.25 17.18
N THR A 522 16.58 -21.04 16.87
CA THR A 522 16.27 -20.63 15.50
C THR A 522 17.52 -20.69 14.61
N GLN A 523 18.66 -20.19 15.11
CA GLN A 523 19.93 -20.26 14.40
C GLN A 523 20.47 -21.69 14.28
N TRP A 524 20.30 -22.50 15.32
CA TRP A 524 20.68 -23.92 15.32
C TRP A 524 19.88 -24.71 14.28
N LYS A 525 18.57 -24.48 14.18
CA LYS A 525 17.71 -25.13 13.17
C LYS A 525 18.15 -24.82 11.74
N THR A 526 18.55 -23.59 11.44
CA THR A 526 19.08 -23.20 10.12
C THR A 526 20.40 -23.90 9.79
N LYS A 527 21.23 -24.19 10.78
CA LYS A 527 22.51 -24.90 10.61
C LYS A 527 22.36 -26.42 10.49
N HIS A 528 21.19 -26.97 10.84
CA HIS A 528 20.90 -28.40 10.78
C HIS A 528 19.63 -28.72 9.96
N PRO A 529 19.61 -28.39 8.65
CA PRO A 529 18.43 -28.57 7.80
C PRO A 529 18.02 -30.05 7.63
N ASN A 530 18.98 -30.97 7.69
CA ASN A 530 18.81 -32.40 7.39
C ASN A 530 18.38 -33.27 8.58
N LEU A 531 18.03 -32.67 9.73
CA LEU A 531 17.48 -33.40 10.88
C LEU A 531 16.03 -33.86 10.60
N SER A 532 15.67 -35.06 11.09
CA SER A 532 14.28 -35.55 11.05
C SER A 532 13.35 -34.55 11.75
N ASP A 533 12.19 -34.31 11.17
CA ASP A 533 11.22 -33.36 11.71
C ASP A 533 10.64 -33.81 13.06
N GLU A 534 10.62 -35.12 13.34
CA GLU A 534 10.27 -35.69 14.65
C GLU A 534 11.21 -35.19 15.76
N ILE A 535 12.53 -35.22 15.53
CA ILE A 535 13.53 -34.77 16.51
C ILE A 535 13.44 -33.24 16.71
N LYS A 536 13.11 -32.49 15.66
CA LYS A 536 12.91 -31.03 15.77
C LYS A 536 11.67 -30.70 16.59
N GLN A 537 10.60 -31.50 16.46
CA GLN A 537 9.38 -31.33 17.25
C GLN A 537 9.58 -31.71 18.72
N GLU A 538 10.30 -32.80 19.00
CA GLU A 538 10.67 -33.18 20.38
C GLU A 538 11.48 -32.06 21.08
N ILE A 539 12.48 -31.50 20.39
CA ILE A 539 13.27 -30.39 20.95
C ILE A 539 12.42 -29.12 21.16
N GLN A 540 11.50 -28.83 20.25
CA GLN A 540 10.61 -27.67 20.39
C GLN A 540 9.60 -27.84 21.53
N ALA A 541 9.07 -29.05 21.74
CA ALA A 541 8.18 -29.35 22.85
C ALA A 541 8.90 -29.15 24.19
N GLU A 542 10.11 -29.67 24.31
CA GLU A 542 10.93 -29.53 25.52
C GLU A 542 11.33 -28.07 25.81
N ILE A 543 11.57 -27.26 24.76
CA ILE A 543 11.78 -25.81 24.90
C ILE A 543 10.50 -25.13 25.40
N ASN A 544 9.32 -25.51 24.89
CA ASN A 544 8.05 -24.92 25.33
C ASN A 544 7.75 -25.26 26.79
N ASP A 545 8.06 -26.47 27.24
CA ASP A 545 7.92 -26.89 28.63
C ASP A 545 8.87 -26.10 29.55
N LEU A 546 10.12 -25.89 29.11
CA LEU A 546 11.07 -25.02 29.81
C LEU A 546 10.57 -23.56 29.87
N MET A 547 9.99 -23.03 28.80
CA MET A 547 9.42 -21.66 28.80
C MET A 547 8.21 -21.56 29.73
N THR A 548 7.40 -22.62 29.82
CA THR A 548 6.25 -22.70 30.73
C THR A 548 6.71 -22.77 32.18
N SER A 549 7.80 -23.47 32.49
CA SER A 549 8.41 -23.48 33.83
C SER A 549 9.03 -22.13 34.20
N LEU A 550 9.70 -21.45 33.27
CA LEU A 550 10.38 -20.17 33.54
C LEU A 550 9.41 -18.99 33.66
N TYR A 551 8.34 -18.99 32.85
CA TYR A 551 7.45 -17.83 32.69
C TYR A 551 5.97 -18.13 32.96
N GLY A 552 5.62 -19.36 33.35
CA GLY A 552 4.25 -19.73 33.73
C GLY A 552 3.88 -19.31 35.16
N ALA A 553 2.59 -19.35 35.46
CA ALA A 553 2.03 -18.91 36.74
C ALA A 553 2.52 -19.72 37.96
N ASN A 554 2.90 -20.99 37.75
CA ASN A 554 3.53 -21.85 38.76
C ASN A 554 4.96 -22.15 38.31
N GLN A 555 5.93 -21.34 38.76
CA GLN A 555 7.34 -21.55 38.48
C GLN A 555 7.82 -22.81 39.19
N GLN A 556 8.17 -23.84 38.42
CA GLN A 556 8.76 -25.10 38.88
C GLN A 556 10.23 -25.14 38.48
N ASP A 557 11.08 -25.75 39.28
CA ASP A 557 12.52 -25.81 38.98
C ASP A 557 12.78 -26.86 37.89
N TYR A 558 13.07 -26.38 36.68
CA TYR A 558 13.27 -27.24 35.52
C TYR A 558 14.74 -27.62 35.32
N HIS A 559 15.01 -28.91 35.12
CA HIS A 559 16.35 -29.46 34.91
C HIS A 559 16.67 -29.57 33.40
N CYS A 560 17.64 -28.79 32.94
CA CYS A 560 18.01 -28.70 31.52
C CYS A 560 18.71 -29.94 30.93
N GLU A 561 18.86 -31.02 31.70
CA GLU A 561 19.60 -32.22 31.28
C GLU A 561 18.88 -32.99 30.17
N ALA A 562 17.55 -33.05 30.23
CA ALA A 562 16.71 -33.67 29.21
C ALA A 562 16.92 -33.00 27.83
N LEU A 563 16.76 -31.67 27.78
CA LEU A 563 16.98 -30.87 26.57
C LEU A 563 18.42 -30.97 26.04
N LEU A 564 19.42 -30.93 26.92
CA LEU A 564 20.83 -31.09 26.53
C LEU A 564 21.13 -32.49 25.97
N SER A 565 20.45 -33.53 26.47
CA SER A 565 20.60 -34.90 25.97
C SER A 565 20.01 -35.07 24.56
N LEU A 566 18.85 -34.46 24.30
CA LEU A 566 18.18 -34.47 23.00
C LEU A 566 19.02 -33.76 21.92
N ILE A 567 19.61 -32.61 22.26
CA ILE A 567 20.49 -31.87 21.35
C ILE A 567 21.76 -32.68 21.03
N LYS A 568 22.38 -33.31 22.03
CA LYS A 568 23.54 -34.20 21.79
C LYS A 568 23.18 -35.41 20.93
N LYS A 569 21.97 -35.97 21.08
CA LYS A 569 21.47 -37.08 20.25
C LYS A 569 21.26 -36.63 18.80
N ALA A 570 20.69 -35.44 18.60
CA ALA A 570 20.49 -34.82 17.28
C ALA A 570 21.83 -34.53 16.57
N GLU A 571 22.83 -34.02 17.30
CA GLU A 571 24.16 -33.75 16.72
C GLU A 571 24.92 -35.04 16.37
N LYS A 572 24.74 -36.12 17.15
CA LYS A 572 25.34 -37.44 16.86
C LYS A 572 24.68 -38.15 15.68
N SER A 573 23.35 -38.04 15.50
CA SER A 573 22.66 -38.65 14.37
C SER A 573 23.03 -38.00 13.04
N HIS A 574 23.34 -36.70 13.04
CA HIS A 574 23.88 -35.98 11.89
C HIS A 574 25.29 -36.45 11.49
N LYS A 575 26.12 -36.86 12.45
CA LYS A 575 27.50 -37.30 12.18
C LYS A 575 27.61 -38.70 11.55
N LYS A 576 26.57 -39.53 11.68
CA LYS A 576 26.56 -40.93 11.22
C LYS A 576 26.03 -41.11 9.78
N LYS A 577 25.50 -40.04 9.16
CA LYS A 577 24.79 -40.08 7.86
C LYS A 577 25.55 -39.47 6.67
N SER A 578 26.85 -39.19 6.80
CA SER A 578 27.68 -38.69 5.69
C SER A 578 28.77 -39.71 5.33
N PRO A 579 28.59 -40.52 4.26
CA PRO A 579 29.68 -41.11 3.52
C PRO A 579 29.91 -40.39 2.17
N GLU A 580 31.19 -40.34 1.81
CA GLU A 580 31.83 -40.04 0.53
C GLU A 580 30.96 -39.94 -0.73
N GLN A 581 31.10 -38.84 -1.48
CA GLN A 581 31.15 -38.87 -2.93
C GLN A 581 32.20 -37.87 -3.42
N ASP A 582 33.44 -38.34 -3.47
CA ASP A 582 34.46 -37.80 -4.36
C ASP A 582 34.45 -38.64 -5.66
N GLY A 583 34.57 -37.94 -6.78
CA GLY A 583 34.71 -38.38 -8.18
C GLY A 583 34.40 -39.82 -8.58
N ASN A 584 33.43 -40.00 -9.47
CA ASN A 584 33.66 -40.87 -10.62
C ASN A 584 33.00 -40.35 -11.90
N ILE A 585 33.84 -40.09 -12.88
CA ILE A 585 33.52 -39.68 -14.25
C ILE A 585 33.27 -40.97 -15.02
N ALA A 586 32.07 -41.18 -15.56
CA ALA A 586 31.81 -42.24 -16.51
C ALA A 586 31.06 -41.71 -17.73
N LYS A 587 31.73 -41.89 -18.87
CA LYS A 587 31.29 -41.72 -20.26
C LYS A 587 29.82 -42.12 -20.50
N LEU A 588 29.07 -41.23 -21.14
CA LEU A 588 28.57 -41.37 -22.53
C LEU A 588 27.95 -40.05 -23.00
#